data_AF-A0A0A7S882-F1
#
_entry.id   AF-A0A0A7S882-F1
#
_cell.length_a   1.000
_cell.length_b   1.000
_cell.length_c   1.000
_cell.angle_alpha   90.00
_cell.angle_beta   90.00
_cell.angle_gamma   90.00
#
_symmetry.space_group_name_H-M   'P 1'
#
loop_
_entity.id
_entity.type
_entity.pdbx_description
1 polymer ?
#
loop_
_entity_poly.entity_id
_entity_poly.type
_entity_poly.pdbx_seq_one_letter_code
_entity_poly.pdbx_strand_id
1 'polypeptide(L)'
;MPEAVINWINKQKEQKERKTTTTSQGDNNTTSIGVAMTAYVNKVGQDGWVTIIVEGEYESIYKYTKLTLLKLNKDGDRVIFRIEGGAFKGKYGSMRIEGGAKEHLSDTAPIINAAAKITLKYGKRKKNWQSNIRTNLNTGMPLIYDQQLATLTIGNISVEVTLNTEWDSGRRKPLDEGTYEIALPDFPHSQEYTKAYKVGGKPNQNGTLVGGKTVKYHTVWFPIYPLSEQRYLHIGHVSHGCVTIIDYHKYPEIHDYLIKHRGKGKNGNNIVATLQVTK
;
A
#
# COMPACT_ATOMS: atom_id res chain seq x y z
N MET A 1 -13.47 -11.29 11.28
CA MET A 1 -14.00 -12.01 10.10
C MET A 1 -14.92 -11.08 9.32
N PRO A 2 -15.10 -11.26 8.00
CA PRO A 2 -15.87 -10.37 7.11
C PRO A 2 -17.41 -10.53 7.23
N GLU A 3 -17.90 -10.85 8.43
CA GLU A 3 -19.28 -11.30 8.69
C GLU A 3 -20.33 -10.27 8.27
N ALA A 4 -20.08 -8.98 8.55
CA ALA A 4 -20.97 -7.90 8.14
C ALA A 4 -21.15 -7.81 6.61
N VAL A 5 -20.06 -7.98 5.86
CA VAL A 5 -20.09 -7.96 4.38
C VAL A 5 -20.83 -9.16 3.84
N ILE A 6 -20.59 -10.35 4.40
CA ILE A 6 -21.30 -11.58 4.01
C ILE A 6 -22.80 -11.44 4.28
N ASN A 7 -23.18 -10.96 5.46
CA ASN A 7 -24.57 -10.74 5.84
C ASN A 7 -25.24 -9.72 4.92
N TRP A 8 -24.54 -8.65 4.54
CA TRP A 8 -25.03 -7.68 3.56
C TRP A 8 -25.26 -8.34 2.19
N ILE A 9 -24.31 -9.14 1.68
CA ILE A 9 -24.44 -9.86 0.41
C ILE A 9 -25.65 -10.80 0.43
N ASN A 10 -25.85 -11.56 1.50
CA ASN A 10 -26.98 -12.48 1.62
C ASN A 10 -28.32 -11.74 1.60
N LYS A 11 -28.43 -10.62 2.35
CA LYS A 11 -29.61 -9.76 2.29
C LYS A 11 -29.89 -9.22 0.89
N GLN A 12 -28.85 -8.83 0.14
CA GLN A 12 -29.03 -8.39 -1.25
C GLN A 12 -29.54 -9.51 -2.16
N LYS A 13 -29.09 -10.76 -1.95
CA LYS A 13 -29.57 -11.92 -2.71
C LYS A 13 -31.04 -12.22 -2.42
N GLU A 14 -31.42 -12.27 -1.14
CA GLU A 14 -32.81 -12.49 -0.73
C GLU A 14 -33.76 -11.40 -1.29
N GLN A 15 -33.33 -10.14 -1.28
CA GLN A 15 -34.12 -9.04 -1.85
C GLN A 15 -34.31 -9.17 -3.37
N LYS A 16 -33.30 -9.67 -4.08
CA LYS A 16 -33.37 -9.92 -5.52
C LYS A 16 -34.33 -11.07 -5.83
N GLU A 17 -34.24 -12.16 -5.08
CA GLU A 17 -35.13 -13.32 -5.23
C GLU A 17 -36.59 -12.96 -4.99
N ARG A 18 -36.88 -12.21 -3.92
CA ARG A 18 -38.25 -11.73 -3.62
C ARG A 18 -38.82 -10.86 -4.75
N LYS A 19 -38.00 -10.04 -5.42
CA LYS A 19 -38.45 -9.23 -6.59
C LYS A 19 -38.79 -10.09 -7.80
N THR A 20 -38.15 -11.25 -7.97
CA THR A 20 -38.48 -12.19 -9.05
C THR A 20 -39.71 -13.05 -8.77
N THR A 21 -40.15 -13.18 -7.52
CA THR A 21 -41.32 -14.00 -7.13
C THR A 21 -42.63 -13.20 -7.06
N THR A 22 -42.61 -11.87 -7.15
CA THR A 22 -43.83 -11.05 -7.16
C THR A 22 -44.57 -11.20 -8.50
N THR A 23 -45.68 -11.93 -8.47
CA THR A 23 -46.66 -12.04 -9.55
C THR A 23 -47.24 -10.66 -9.88
N SER A 24 -47.48 -10.43 -11.18
CA SER A 24 -48.02 -9.20 -11.74
C SER A 24 -49.40 -8.86 -11.18
N GLN A 25 -49.45 -8.01 -10.16
CA GLN A 25 -50.63 -7.25 -9.79
C GLN A 25 -50.23 -5.95 -9.06
N GLY A 26 -50.41 -4.83 -9.74
CA GLY A 26 -50.33 -3.48 -9.17
C GLY A 26 -49.03 -2.74 -9.45
N ASP A 27 -49.09 -1.81 -10.41
CA ASP A 27 -48.05 -0.82 -10.68
C ASP A 27 -47.79 0.06 -9.46
N ASN A 28 -46.75 -0.28 -8.70
CA ASN A 28 -46.02 0.64 -7.84
C ASN A 28 -44.57 0.20 -7.82
N ASN A 29 -43.83 0.64 -8.82
CA ASN A 29 -42.44 0.26 -9.06
C ASN A 29 -41.51 1.03 -8.10
N THR A 30 -41.68 0.82 -6.79
CA THR A 30 -40.71 1.32 -5.79
C THR A 30 -39.53 0.36 -5.80
N THR A 31 -38.49 0.70 -6.57
CA THR A 31 -37.24 -0.05 -6.56
C THR A 31 -36.66 0.07 -5.15
N SER A 32 -36.85 -0.93 -4.30
CA SER A 32 -36.16 -0.96 -3.00
C SER A 32 -34.66 -1.00 -3.29
N ILE A 33 -34.00 0.14 -3.12
CA ILE A 33 -32.56 0.27 -3.21
C ILE A 33 -32.04 -0.48 -1.98
N GLY A 34 -31.26 -1.54 -2.20
CA GLY A 34 -30.59 -2.23 -1.12
C GLY A 34 -29.84 -1.21 -0.25
N VAL A 35 -29.97 -1.31 1.08
CA VAL A 35 -29.33 -0.37 2.00
C VAL A 35 -27.81 -0.40 1.77
N ALA A 36 -27.22 0.74 1.45
CA ALA A 36 -25.78 0.84 1.22
C ALA A 36 -24.99 0.50 2.48
N MET A 37 -23.81 -0.09 2.32
CA MET A 37 -22.92 -0.47 3.42
C MET A 37 -21.53 0.17 3.25
N THR A 38 -20.96 0.72 4.33
CA THR A 38 -19.54 1.07 4.33
C THR A 38 -18.70 -0.18 4.57
N ALA A 39 -17.66 -0.38 3.76
CA ALA A 39 -16.68 -1.44 3.92
C ALA A 39 -15.26 -0.91 3.65
N TYR A 40 -14.26 -1.70 4.00
CA TYR A 40 -12.84 -1.42 3.85
C TYR A 40 -12.13 -2.64 3.29
N VAL A 41 -11.06 -2.41 2.52
CA VAL A 41 -10.16 -3.50 2.10
C VAL A 41 -9.30 -3.93 3.29
N ASN A 42 -9.59 -5.03 3.96
CA ASN A 42 -8.85 -5.47 5.14
C ASN A 42 -7.79 -6.53 4.86
N LYS A 43 -7.89 -7.24 3.73
CA LYS A 43 -6.89 -8.19 3.25
C LYS A 43 -6.44 -7.81 1.85
N VAL A 44 -5.14 -7.92 1.58
CA VAL A 44 -4.52 -7.64 0.28
C VAL A 44 -3.57 -8.77 -0.11
N GLY A 45 -3.16 -8.80 -1.38
CA GLY A 45 -2.18 -9.76 -1.91
C GLY A 45 -0.79 -9.63 -1.29
N GLN A 46 0.12 -10.53 -1.69
CA GLN A 46 1.53 -10.47 -1.28
C GLN A 46 2.23 -9.19 -1.74
N ASP A 47 1.78 -8.63 -2.86
CA ASP A 47 2.23 -7.36 -3.42
C ASP A 47 1.67 -6.13 -2.66
N GLY A 48 0.60 -6.30 -1.88
CA GLY A 48 -0.03 -5.25 -1.08
C GLY A 48 -1.28 -4.63 -1.69
N TRP A 49 -1.80 -5.21 -2.77
CA TRP A 49 -2.92 -4.65 -3.51
C TRP A 49 -4.09 -5.65 -3.63
N VAL A 50 -5.27 -5.12 -3.96
CA VAL A 50 -6.44 -5.89 -4.39
C VAL A 50 -6.88 -5.36 -5.74
N THR A 51 -7.07 -6.28 -6.69
CA THR A 51 -7.58 -5.97 -8.01
C THR A 51 -9.09 -5.78 -7.98
N ILE A 52 -9.56 -4.71 -8.60
CA ILE A 52 -10.96 -4.38 -8.81
C ILE A 52 -11.18 -4.06 -10.29
N ILE A 53 -12.43 -4.01 -10.72
CA ILE A 53 -12.79 -3.43 -12.02
C ILE A 53 -13.34 -2.03 -11.80
N VAL A 54 -12.77 -1.02 -12.46
CA VAL A 54 -13.27 0.36 -12.47
C VAL A 54 -13.52 0.72 -13.92
N GLU A 55 -14.76 1.09 -14.27
CA GLU A 55 -15.11 1.54 -15.63
C GLU A 55 -14.72 0.57 -16.77
N GLY A 56 -14.60 -0.74 -16.45
CA GLY A 56 -14.23 -1.79 -17.40
C GLY A 56 -12.77 -2.25 -17.32
N GLU A 57 -11.91 -1.46 -16.66
CA GLU A 57 -10.47 -1.73 -16.54
C GLU A 57 -10.11 -2.36 -15.21
N TYR A 58 -9.04 -3.16 -15.20
CA TYR A 58 -8.49 -3.73 -13.98
C TYR A 58 -7.62 -2.72 -13.26
N GLU A 59 -8.01 -2.38 -12.03
CA GLU A 59 -7.33 -1.40 -11.20
C GLU A 59 -6.94 -1.98 -9.83
N SER A 60 -5.98 -1.35 -9.18
CA SER A 60 -5.45 -1.80 -7.89
C SER A 60 -5.78 -0.81 -6.77
N ILE A 61 -6.32 -1.32 -5.66
CA ILE A 61 -6.56 -0.54 -4.45
C ILE A 61 -5.83 -1.13 -3.24
N TYR A 62 -5.38 -0.27 -2.33
CA TYR A 62 -4.58 -0.66 -1.17
C TYR A 62 -5.45 -0.99 0.06
N LYS A 63 -4.80 -1.57 1.08
CA LYS A 63 -5.43 -1.91 2.37
C LYS A 63 -6.01 -0.68 3.07
N TYR A 64 -7.21 -0.81 3.60
CA TYR A 64 -8.08 0.22 4.17
C TYR A 64 -8.61 1.26 3.18
N THR A 65 -8.59 0.98 1.87
CA THR A 65 -9.43 1.74 0.93
C THR A 65 -10.88 1.63 1.36
N LYS A 66 -11.52 2.78 1.64
CA LYS A 66 -12.93 2.85 2.03
C LYS A 66 -13.81 2.71 0.80
N LEU A 67 -14.85 1.88 0.90
CA LEU A 67 -15.82 1.59 -0.14
C LEU A 67 -17.24 1.79 0.41
N THR A 68 -18.14 2.24 -0.45
CA THR A 68 -19.59 2.17 -0.20
C THR A 68 -20.16 1.09 -1.10
N LEU A 69 -20.53 -0.06 -0.53
CA LEU A 69 -21.19 -1.16 -1.24
C LEU A 69 -22.64 -0.75 -1.53
N LEU A 70 -23.04 -0.88 -2.79
CA LEU A 70 -24.32 -0.34 -3.28
C LEU A 70 -25.33 -1.43 -3.59
N LYS A 71 -24.90 -2.44 -4.35
CA LYS A 71 -25.76 -3.54 -4.82
C LYS A 71 -24.93 -4.69 -5.39
N LEU A 72 -25.61 -5.76 -5.76
CA LEU A 72 -25.04 -6.80 -6.62
C LEU A 72 -25.29 -6.47 -8.10
N ASN A 73 -24.48 -7.03 -9.01
CA ASN A 73 -24.74 -6.99 -10.44
C ASN A 73 -25.95 -7.87 -10.84
N LYS A 74 -26.30 -7.85 -12.12
CA LYS A 74 -27.42 -8.63 -12.69
C LYS A 74 -27.25 -10.12 -12.46
N ASP A 75 -26.04 -10.65 -12.48
CA ASP A 75 -25.79 -12.09 -12.28
C ASP A 75 -25.71 -12.47 -10.80
N GLY A 76 -25.52 -11.48 -9.92
CA GLY A 76 -25.43 -11.71 -8.47
C GLY A 76 -24.10 -12.30 -8.02
N ASP A 77 -23.07 -12.26 -8.88
CA ASP A 77 -21.72 -12.79 -8.63
C ASP A 77 -20.70 -11.69 -8.29
N ARG A 78 -21.06 -10.41 -8.47
CA ARG A 78 -20.22 -9.24 -8.19
C ARG A 78 -20.90 -8.24 -7.26
N VAL A 79 -20.09 -7.64 -6.40
CA VAL A 79 -20.47 -6.45 -5.62
C VAL A 79 -20.12 -5.21 -6.42
N ILE A 80 -21.08 -4.29 -6.55
CA ILE A 80 -20.89 -2.95 -7.10
C ILE A 80 -20.74 -1.97 -5.94
N PHE A 81 -19.74 -1.10 -6.01
CA PHE A 81 -19.42 -0.15 -4.95
C PHE A 81 -18.94 1.19 -5.50
N ARG A 82 -19.03 2.25 -4.68
CA ARG A 82 -18.33 3.52 -4.89
C ARG A 82 -17.05 3.54 -4.07
N ILE A 83 -15.96 4.03 -4.67
CA ILE A 83 -14.66 4.14 -4.00
C ILE A 83 -14.58 5.50 -3.29
N GLU A 84 -14.23 5.52 -2.01
CA GLU A 84 -14.28 6.74 -1.17
C GLU A 84 -12.90 7.37 -0.92
N GLY A 85 -11.81 6.77 -1.41
CA GLY A 85 -10.45 7.26 -1.22
C GLY A 85 -9.45 6.76 -2.27
N GLY A 86 -8.24 7.31 -2.24
CA GLY A 86 -7.18 6.99 -3.22
C GLY A 86 -7.41 7.62 -4.60
N ALA A 87 -6.64 7.16 -5.58
CA ALA A 87 -6.65 7.69 -6.95
C ALA A 87 -8.02 7.57 -7.65
N PHE A 88 -8.81 6.57 -7.27
CA PHE A 88 -10.12 6.29 -7.87
C PHE A 88 -11.31 6.83 -7.05
N LYS A 89 -11.07 7.78 -6.13
CA LYS A 89 -12.13 8.35 -5.30
C LYS A 89 -13.28 8.90 -6.15
N GLY A 90 -14.50 8.55 -5.77
CA GLY A 90 -15.74 8.94 -6.44
C GLY A 90 -16.16 8.02 -7.59
N LYS A 91 -15.25 7.19 -8.11
CA LYS A 91 -15.56 6.24 -9.19
C LYS A 91 -16.34 5.03 -8.67
N TYR A 92 -17.06 4.39 -9.58
CA TYR A 92 -17.72 3.11 -9.34
C TYR A 92 -16.80 1.97 -9.72
N GLY A 93 -16.69 1.00 -8.82
CA GLY A 93 -15.95 -0.23 -9.04
C GLY A 93 -16.79 -1.47 -8.79
N SER A 94 -16.23 -2.61 -9.17
CA SER A 94 -16.81 -3.91 -8.86
C SER A 94 -15.76 -4.99 -8.64
N MET A 95 -16.09 -5.97 -7.81
CA MET A 95 -15.29 -7.17 -7.59
C MET A 95 -16.17 -8.39 -7.47
N ARG A 96 -15.62 -9.58 -7.79
CA ARG A 96 -16.31 -10.85 -7.55
C ARG A 96 -16.62 -11.01 -6.07
N ILE A 97 -17.71 -11.71 -5.77
CA ILE A 97 -18.06 -12.09 -4.39
C ILE A 97 -17.07 -13.15 -3.89
N GLU A 98 -16.99 -14.28 -4.60
CA GLU A 98 -16.07 -15.37 -4.29
C GLU A 98 -14.64 -15.02 -4.75
N GLY A 99 -13.65 -15.25 -3.88
CA GLY A 99 -12.26 -14.84 -4.09
C GLY A 99 -12.04 -13.32 -4.15
N GLY A 100 -13.08 -12.52 -3.85
CA GLY A 100 -13.03 -11.06 -3.87
C GLY A 100 -13.63 -10.49 -2.59
N ALA A 101 -14.87 -10.01 -2.65
CA ALA A 101 -15.51 -9.28 -1.55
C ALA A 101 -15.49 -10.05 -0.22
N LYS A 102 -15.79 -11.36 -0.25
CA LYS A 102 -15.78 -12.20 0.96
C LYS A 102 -14.41 -12.37 1.59
N GLU A 103 -13.34 -12.27 0.81
CA GLU A 103 -11.99 -12.53 1.28
C GLU A 103 -11.25 -11.25 1.66
N HIS A 104 -11.58 -10.15 0.98
CA HIS A 104 -10.83 -8.90 1.03
C HIS A 104 -11.52 -7.78 1.82
N LEU A 105 -12.85 -7.80 1.93
CA LEU A 105 -13.61 -6.69 2.51
C LEU A 105 -14.12 -7.00 3.92
N SER A 106 -14.07 -6.01 4.82
CA SER A 106 -14.82 -6.04 6.08
C SER A 106 -15.29 -4.64 6.47
N ASP A 107 -16.02 -4.51 7.57
CA ASP A 107 -16.43 -3.24 8.16
C ASP A 107 -15.36 -2.60 9.06
N THR A 108 -14.20 -3.24 9.21
CA THR A 108 -13.12 -2.77 10.08
C THR A 108 -12.37 -1.58 9.45
N ALA A 109 -12.63 -0.39 9.99
CA ALA A 109 -11.94 0.84 9.61
C ALA A 109 -10.46 0.88 10.06
N PRO A 110 -9.61 1.68 9.39
CA PRO A 110 -8.32 2.06 9.97
C PRO A 110 -8.52 2.95 11.21
N ILE A 111 -7.46 3.13 12.01
CA ILE A 111 -7.46 4.07 13.12
C ILE A 111 -7.36 5.49 12.56
N ILE A 112 -8.37 6.31 12.82
CA ILE A 112 -8.48 7.70 12.34
C ILE A 112 -7.93 8.66 13.40
N ASN A 113 -7.45 9.83 12.96
CA ASN A 113 -6.84 10.87 13.80
C ASN A 113 -5.60 10.37 14.56
N ALA A 114 -4.88 9.41 13.97
CA ALA A 114 -3.76 8.73 14.60
C ALA A 114 -2.59 8.55 13.63
N ALA A 115 -2.38 9.48 12.69
CA ALA A 115 -1.22 9.44 11.80
C ALA A 115 0.07 9.24 12.61
N ALA A 116 0.92 8.32 12.15
CA ALA A 116 2.14 7.98 12.86
C ALA A 116 3.08 9.18 12.95
N LYS A 117 3.72 9.34 14.11
CA LYS A 117 4.87 10.24 14.23
C LYS A 117 6.12 9.41 14.02
N ILE A 118 6.91 9.75 13.02
CA ILE A 118 8.11 9.01 12.66
C ILE A 118 9.32 9.94 12.61
N THR A 119 10.49 9.42 12.93
CA THR A 119 11.74 10.19 12.96
C THR A 119 12.76 9.53 12.07
N LEU A 120 13.43 10.32 11.24
CA LEU A 120 14.59 9.92 10.45
C LEU A 120 15.80 10.67 10.97
N LYS A 121 16.76 9.94 11.54
CA LYS A 121 18.01 10.48 12.04
C LYS A 121 19.15 10.07 11.13
N TYR A 122 19.90 11.04 10.60
CA TYR A 122 21.03 10.72 9.73
C TYR A 122 22.09 9.95 10.50
N GLY A 123 22.68 8.99 9.80
CA GLY A 123 23.85 8.26 10.23
C GLY A 123 25.10 8.73 9.49
N LYS A 124 26.13 7.89 9.53
CA LYS A 124 27.37 8.14 8.80
C LYS A 124 27.18 7.82 7.31
N ARG A 125 27.86 8.55 6.45
CA ARG A 125 28.10 8.12 5.07
C ARG A 125 29.02 6.90 5.11
N LYS A 126 28.54 5.77 4.59
CA LYS A 126 29.32 4.54 4.45
C LYS A 126 29.92 4.50 3.05
N LYS A 127 31.25 4.61 3.00
CA LYS A 127 32.00 4.43 1.75
C LYS A 127 31.96 2.97 1.32
N ASN A 128 31.97 2.72 0.02
CA ASN A 128 32.01 1.38 -0.56
C ASN A 128 30.90 0.45 -0.02
N TRP A 129 29.68 0.97 0.16
CA TRP A 129 28.51 0.16 0.49
C TRP A 129 28.23 -0.84 -0.64
N GLN A 130 28.31 -2.12 -0.32
CA GLN A 130 28.03 -3.21 -1.25
C GLN A 130 26.55 -3.58 -1.21
N SER A 131 25.88 -3.57 -2.36
CA SER A 131 24.53 -4.09 -2.44
C SER A 131 24.54 -5.61 -2.49
N ASN A 132 23.99 -6.24 -1.45
CA ASN A 132 23.85 -7.70 -1.39
C ASN A 132 22.73 -8.25 -2.30
N ILE A 133 22.09 -7.42 -3.12
CA ILE A 133 20.97 -7.80 -4.01
C ILE A 133 21.16 -7.26 -5.43
N ARG A 134 21.61 -6.01 -5.58
CA ARG A 134 21.89 -5.45 -6.91
C ARG A 134 23.30 -5.83 -7.31
N THR A 135 23.42 -6.56 -8.40
CA THR A 135 24.70 -6.95 -8.99
C THR A 135 24.94 -6.20 -10.30
N ASN A 136 26.21 -6.08 -10.66
CA ASN A 136 26.59 -5.73 -12.02
C ASN A 136 26.24 -6.91 -12.93
N LEU A 137 25.44 -6.64 -13.97
CA LEU A 137 24.95 -7.69 -14.87
C LEU A 137 26.06 -8.39 -15.66
N ASN A 138 27.20 -7.72 -15.88
CA ASN A 138 28.32 -8.28 -16.65
C ASN A 138 29.24 -9.15 -15.80
N THR A 139 29.37 -8.85 -14.49
CA THR A 139 30.32 -9.53 -13.60
C THR A 139 29.66 -10.39 -12.54
N GLY A 140 28.35 -10.24 -12.31
CA GLY A 140 27.64 -10.88 -11.21
C GLY A 140 28.05 -10.42 -9.81
N MET A 141 28.95 -9.43 -9.73
CA MET A 141 29.46 -8.87 -8.48
C MET A 141 28.48 -7.84 -7.88
N PRO A 142 28.42 -7.69 -6.55
CA PRO A 142 27.67 -6.62 -5.89
C PRO A 142 27.98 -5.24 -6.46
N LEU A 143 26.95 -4.41 -6.64
CA LEU A 143 27.16 -2.99 -6.93
C LEU A 143 27.73 -2.31 -5.69
N ILE A 144 28.69 -1.41 -5.89
CA ILE A 144 29.36 -0.68 -4.82
C ILE A 144 29.06 0.81 -4.99
N TYR A 145 28.51 1.42 -3.95
CA TYR A 145 28.21 2.85 -3.93
C TYR A 145 28.60 3.47 -2.58
N ASP A 146 28.84 4.77 -2.55
CA ASP A 146 28.86 5.49 -1.29
C ASP A 146 27.43 5.80 -0.86
N GLN A 147 27.02 5.34 0.32
CA GLN A 147 25.63 5.49 0.80
C GLN A 147 25.53 6.34 2.06
N GLN A 148 24.60 7.30 2.04
CA GLN A 148 24.12 7.92 3.28
C GLN A 148 23.21 6.94 4.02
N LEU A 149 23.63 6.52 5.21
CA LEU A 149 22.79 5.72 6.10
C LEU A 149 21.99 6.63 7.04
N ALA A 150 20.89 6.11 7.57
CA ALA A 150 20.10 6.73 8.60
C ALA A 150 19.33 5.68 9.40
N THR A 151 18.80 6.10 10.54
CA THR A 151 17.87 5.31 11.34
C THR A 151 16.47 5.90 11.21
N LEU A 152 15.50 5.07 10.82
CA LEU A 152 14.09 5.42 10.78
C LEU A 152 13.37 4.76 11.97
N THR A 153 12.69 5.58 12.77
CA THR A 153 11.91 5.12 13.93
C THR A 153 10.43 5.35 13.68
N ILE A 154 9.61 4.29 13.81
CA ILE A 154 8.18 4.27 13.57
C ILE A 154 7.50 3.57 14.76
N GLY A 155 6.92 4.34 15.68
CA GLY A 155 6.46 3.79 16.95
C GLY A 155 7.63 3.11 17.69
N ASN A 156 7.53 1.81 17.94
CA ASN A 156 8.56 1.02 18.62
C ASN A 156 9.52 0.33 17.64
N ILE A 157 9.32 0.50 16.32
CA ILE A 157 10.10 -0.13 15.28
C ILE A 157 11.25 0.80 14.89
N SER A 158 12.49 0.32 14.98
CA SER A 158 13.67 1.02 14.47
C SER A 158 14.32 0.20 13.36
N VAL A 159 14.63 0.85 12.24
CA VAL A 159 15.27 0.24 11.07
C VAL A 159 16.40 1.10 10.50
N GLU A 160 17.37 0.44 9.88
CA GLU A 160 18.35 1.12 9.02
C GLU A 160 17.74 1.43 7.64
N VAL A 161 18.09 2.60 7.10
CA VAL A 161 17.67 3.04 5.77
C VAL A 161 18.84 3.64 4.99
N THR A 162 18.76 3.59 3.67
CA THR A 162 19.65 4.33 2.76
C THR A 162 18.94 5.56 2.19
N LEU A 163 19.66 6.68 2.07
CA LEU A 163 19.09 7.96 1.64
C LEU A 163 19.60 8.45 0.28
N ASN A 164 20.88 8.23 -0.05
CA ASN A 164 21.44 8.74 -1.30
C ASN A 164 22.79 8.13 -1.67
N THR A 165 23.03 8.02 -2.98
CA THR A 165 24.32 7.67 -3.61
C THR A 165 24.85 8.73 -4.58
N GLU A 166 24.04 9.73 -4.96
CA GLU A 166 24.44 10.76 -5.92
C GLU A 166 25.06 11.95 -5.20
N TRP A 167 26.39 12.04 -5.24
CA TRP A 167 27.14 13.08 -4.51
C TRP A 167 27.58 14.23 -5.40
N ASP A 168 27.98 13.93 -6.63
CA ASP A 168 28.66 14.89 -7.51
C ASP A 168 27.73 15.48 -8.59
N SER A 169 26.62 14.81 -8.90
CA SER A 169 25.70 15.23 -9.96
C SER A 169 24.78 16.39 -9.55
N GLY A 170 24.55 16.56 -8.24
CA GLY A 170 23.54 17.47 -7.67
C GLY A 170 22.08 17.16 -8.05
N ARG A 171 21.83 16.19 -8.94
CA ARG A 171 20.51 15.90 -9.52
C ARG A 171 19.54 15.32 -8.50
N ARG A 172 20.05 14.55 -7.54
CA ARG A 172 19.25 14.04 -6.43
C ARG A 172 20.00 14.22 -5.12
N LYS A 173 19.28 14.70 -4.12
CA LYS A 173 19.78 14.96 -2.77
C LYS A 173 18.88 14.28 -1.73
N PRO A 174 19.46 13.83 -0.60
CA PRO A 174 18.69 13.40 0.57
C PRO A 174 17.68 14.48 1.02
N LEU A 175 16.68 14.09 1.80
CA LEU A 175 15.74 15.04 2.41
C LEU A 175 16.47 15.98 3.37
N ASP A 176 16.26 17.29 3.25
CA ASP A 176 16.79 18.24 4.23
C ASP A 176 16.14 18.08 5.61
N GLU A 177 16.73 18.73 6.62
CA GLU A 177 16.12 18.75 7.95
C GLU A 177 14.78 19.47 7.88
N GLY A 178 13.81 18.96 8.64
CA GLY A 178 12.47 19.52 8.67
C GLY A 178 11.39 18.47 8.85
N THR A 179 10.15 18.92 8.71
CA THR A 179 8.97 18.07 8.87
C THR A 179 8.29 17.85 7.53
N TYR A 180 8.06 16.59 7.20
CA TYR A 180 7.42 16.12 5.99
C TYR A 180 6.14 15.34 6.31
N GLU A 181 5.31 15.12 5.31
CA GLU A 181 4.11 14.27 5.42
C GLU A 181 4.26 13.05 4.55
N ILE A 182 3.84 11.89 5.05
CA ILE A 182 3.81 10.65 4.28
C ILE A 182 2.37 10.36 3.89
N ALA A 183 2.15 10.28 2.58
CA ALA A 183 0.83 10.09 1.99
C ALA A 183 0.36 8.62 2.08
N LEU A 184 -0.89 8.40 1.67
CA LEU A 184 -1.37 7.07 1.29
C LEU A 184 -0.58 6.53 0.08
N PRO A 185 -0.48 5.21 -0.11
CA PRO A 185 0.10 4.66 -1.33
C PRO A 185 -0.60 5.20 -2.59
N ASP A 186 0.18 5.42 -3.64
CA ASP A 186 -0.30 5.98 -4.90
C ASP A 186 -0.80 4.89 -5.86
N PHE A 187 0.07 4.01 -6.32
CA PHE A 187 -0.21 2.91 -7.25
C PHE A 187 0.80 1.77 -7.05
N PRO A 188 0.53 0.55 -7.55
CA PRO A 188 1.51 -0.54 -7.52
C PRO A 188 2.74 -0.18 -8.35
N HIS A 189 3.89 -0.04 -7.69
CA HIS A 189 5.16 0.15 -8.38
C HIS A 189 5.65 -1.15 -9.02
N SER A 190 6.39 -1.06 -10.12
CA SER A 190 6.81 -2.24 -10.89
C SER A 190 7.53 -3.28 -10.01
N GLN A 191 7.07 -4.53 -10.11
CA GLN A 191 7.68 -5.66 -9.41
C GLN A 191 9.14 -5.87 -9.85
N GLU A 192 9.53 -5.41 -11.03
CA GLU A 192 10.91 -5.52 -11.52
C GLU A 192 11.91 -4.82 -10.59
N TYR A 193 11.51 -3.72 -9.96
CA TYR A 193 12.35 -2.99 -9.02
C TYR A 193 12.48 -3.66 -7.66
N THR A 194 11.55 -4.57 -7.32
CA THR A 194 11.32 -4.95 -5.92
C THR A 194 11.26 -6.47 -5.66
N LYS A 195 11.05 -7.30 -6.68
CA LYS A 195 10.99 -8.78 -6.58
C LYS A 195 12.28 -9.42 -6.06
N ALA A 196 13.40 -8.72 -6.19
CA ALA A 196 14.71 -9.19 -5.74
C ALA A 196 14.88 -9.07 -4.20
N TYR A 197 14.06 -8.25 -3.53
CA TYR A 197 14.13 -8.10 -2.07
C TYR A 197 13.49 -9.31 -1.39
N LYS A 198 14.33 -10.10 -0.72
CA LYS A 198 13.93 -11.36 -0.09
C LYS A 198 14.35 -11.41 1.37
N VAL A 199 13.56 -12.14 2.16
CA VAL A 199 13.83 -12.48 3.55
C VAL A 199 14.20 -13.95 3.71
N GLY A 200 15.14 -14.23 4.60
CA GLY A 200 15.63 -15.60 4.86
C GLY A 200 16.52 -16.19 3.76
N GLY A 201 16.98 -15.36 2.81
CA GLY A 201 18.01 -15.75 1.86
C GLY A 201 19.39 -15.87 2.52
N LYS A 202 20.30 -16.60 1.90
CA LYS A 202 21.70 -16.73 2.34
C LYS A 202 22.63 -16.08 1.32
N PRO A 203 23.71 -15.41 1.73
CA PRO A 203 24.70 -14.90 0.79
C PRO A 203 25.38 -16.08 0.08
N ASN A 204 25.55 -15.96 -1.23
CA ASN A 204 26.43 -16.84 -1.99
C ASN A 204 27.91 -16.40 -1.84
N GLN A 205 28.82 -17.07 -2.55
CA GLN A 205 30.26 -16.76 -2.55
C GLN A 205 30.61 -15.31 -2.93
N ASN A 206 29.71 -14.61 -3.64
CA ASN A 206 29.89 -13.21 -4.05
C ASN A 206 29.18 -12.22 -3.09
N GLY A 207 28.60 -12.70 -1.98
CA GLY A 207 27.85 -11.86 -1.04
C GLY A 207 26.43 -11.52 -1.48
N THR A 208 25.96 -12.03 -2.62
CA THR A 208 24.59 -11.82 -3.12
C THR A 208 23.62 -12.77 -2.43
N LEU A 209 22.51 -12.25 -1.93
CA LEU A 209 21.47 -13.05 -1.29
C LEU A 209 20.76 -13.93 -2.32
N VAL A 210 20.83 -15.25 -2.12
CA VAL A 210 20.13 -16.27 -2.89
C VAL A 210 19.12 -17.02 -2.03
N GLY A 211 18.06 -17.54 -2.66
CA GLY A 211 16.93 -18.15 -1.96
C GLY A 211 16.09 -17.13 -1.20
N GLY A 212 15.33 -17.58 -0.21
CA GLY A 212 14.42 -16.74 0.58
C GLY A 212 13.05 -16.50 -0.05
N LYS A 213 12.18 -15.81 0.69
CA LYS A 213 10.82 -15.45 0.27
C LYS A 213 10.77 -13.97 -0.07
N THR A 214 10.07 -13.60 -1.14
CA THR A 214 9.81 -12.20 -1.48
C THR A 214 9.17 -11.48 -0.30
N VAL A 215 9.62 -10.26 -0.04
CA VAL A 215 9.09 -9.44 1.05
C VAL A 215 7.65 -9.05 0.72
N LYS A 216 6.74 -9.20 1.70
CA LYS A 216 5.35 -8.73 1.55
C LYS A 216 5.30 -7.23 1.32
N TYR A 217 4.34 -6.80 0.50
CA TYR A 217 3.99 -5.42 0.21
C TYR A 217 5.08 -4.65 -0.55
N HIS A 218 5.99 -5.37 -1.21
CA HIS A 218 7.18 -4.80 -1.81
C HIS A 218 6.91 -3.77 -2.92
N THR A 219 5.70 -3.76 -3.52
CA THR A 219 5.30 -2.77 -4.54
C THR A 219 4.52 -1.58 -3.96
N VAL A 220 4.24 -1.56 -2.65
CA VAL A 220 3.55 -0.46 -1.98
C VAL A 220 4.57 0.58 -1.57
N TRP A 221 4.55 1.76 -2.18
CA TRP A 221 5.44 2.87 -1.82
C TRP A 221 4.61 4.01 -1.24
N PHE A 222 5.15 4.71 -0.24
CA PHE A 222 4.46 5.82 0.40
C PHE A 222 5.09 7.15 -0.04
N PRO A 223 4.38 8.00 -0.81
CA PRO A 223 4.89 9.31 -1.23
C PRO A 223 5.22 10.22 -0.04
N ILE A 224 6.26 11.04 -0.17
CA ILE A 224 6.68 12.02 0.84
C ILE A 224 6.41 13.44 0.31
N TYR A 225 5.49 14.17 0.93
CA TYR A 225 5.16 15.55 0.57
C TYR A 225 6.11 16.57 1.23
N PRO A 226 6.39 17.71 0.56
CA PRO A 226 5.82 18.15 -0.73
C PRO A 226 6.52 17.59 -1.98
N LEU A 227 7.52 16.71 -1.82
CA LEU A 227 8.37 16.18 -2.89
C LEU A 227 7.79 14.95 -3.62
N SER A 228 6.48 14.74 -3.53
CA SER A 228 5.79 13.58 -4.10
C SER A 228 6.14 13.40 -5.58
N GLU A 229 6.15 12.16 -6.06
CA GLU A 229 6.68 11.71 -7.38
C GLU A 229 8.20 11.53 -7.43
N GLN A 230 8.97 12.21 -6.59
CA GLN A 230 10.43 12.07 -6.55
C GLN A 230 10.95 11.38 -5.29
N ARG A 231 10.13 11.31 -4.23
CA ARG A 231 10.54 10.86 -2.90
C ARG A 231 9.49 9.97 -2.28
N TYR A 232 9.93 8.80 -1.85
CA TYR A 232 9.09 7.78 -1.26
C TYR A 232 9.75 7.20 -0.01
N LEU A 233 8.92 6.70 0.90
CA LEU A 233 9.28 5.70 1.88
C LEU A 233 8.93 4.32 1.29
N HIS A 234 9.93 3.48 1.07
CA HIS A 234 9.73 2.17 0.47
C HIS A 234 10.88 1.21 0.80
N ILE A 235 10.69 -0.07 0.49
CA ILE A 235 11.75 -1.07 0.57
C ILE A 235 12.77 -0.92 -0.56
N GLY A 236 14.05 -1.12 -0.24
CA GLY A 236 15.08 -1.26 -1.25
C GLY A 236 16.46 -1.52 -0.67
N HIS A 237 17.52 -1.38 -1.46
CA HIS A 237 18.89 -1.51 -0.95
C HIS A 237 19.76 -0.29 -1.24
N VAL A 238 19.51 0.34 -2.39
CA VAL A 238 20.24 1.51 -2.84
C VAL A 238 19.26 2.65 -3.06
N SER A 239 19.57 3.82 -2.54
CA SER A 239 18.74 5.01 -2.68
C SER A 239 19.45 6.11 -3.46
N HIS A 240 18.68 6.83 -4.27
CA HIS A 240 19.08 8.07 -4.92
C HIS A 240 18.22 9.26 -4.42
N GLY A 241 17.83 9.27 -3.15
CA GLY A 241 17.09 10.38 -2.53
C GLY A 241 15.87 9.95 -1.72
N CYS A 242 15.32 8.76 -1.96
CA CYS A 242 14.22 8.19 -1.19
C CYS A 242 14.65 7.77 0.22
N VAL A 243 13.69 7.57 1.11
CA VAL A 243 13.90 6.88 2.39
C VAL A 243 13.73 5.38 2.13
N THR A 244 14.84 4.68 1.95
CA THR A 244 14.82 3.29 1.48
C THR A 244 15.14 2.31 2.61
N ILE A 245 14.15 1.55 3.05
CA ILE A 245 14.28 0.57 4.15
C ILE A 245 15.06 -0.65 3.67
N ILE A 246 16.18 -0.94 4.34
CA ILE A 246 17.03 -2.10 4.03
C ILE A 246 16.81 -3.29 5.00
N ASP A 247 16.09 -3.06 6.11
CA ASP A 247 15.65 -4.11 7.04
C ASP A 247 14.39 -4.84 6.53
N TYR A 248 14.56 -5.68 5.51
CA TYR A 248 13.45 -6.33 4.79
C TYR A 248 12.46 -7.11 5.63
N HIS A 249 12.92 -7.74 6.71
CA HIS A 249 12.08 -8.53 7.60
C HIS A 249 11.07 -7.70 8.39
N LYS A 250 11.35 -6.40 8.59
CA LYS A 250 10.47 -5.47 9.30
C LYS A 250 9.53 -4.71 8.37
N TYR A 251 9.77 -4.73 7.05
CA TYR A 251 8.95 -3.96 6.12
C TYR A 251 7.45 -4.30 6.17
N PRO A 252 7.02 -5.58 6.28
CA PRO A 252 5.60 -5.89 6.35
C PRO A 252 4.92 -5.29 7.60
N GLU A 253 5.63 -5.28 8.73
CA GLU A 253 5.17 -4.69 9.98
C GLU A 253 5.06 -3.16 9.86
N ILE A 254 6.07 -2.52 9.26
CA ILE A 254 6.08 -1.07 8.98
C ILE A 254 4.89 -0.69 8.08
N HIS A 255 4.69 -1.41 6.98
CA HIS A 255 3.56 -1.19 6.09
C HIS A 255 2.23 -1.29 6.84
N ASP A 256 2.02 -2.37 7.60
CA ASP A 256 0.78 -2.58 8.33
C ASP A 256 0.54 -1.52 9.42
N TYR A 257 1.61 -1.08 10.08
CA TYR A 257 1.54 0.02 11.04
C TYR A 257 1.11 1.32 10.36
N LEU A 258 1.81 1.74 9.30
CA LEU A 258 1.52 3.00 8.59
C LEU A 258 0.12 2.98 7.97
N ILE A 259 -0.25 1.92 7.27
CA ILE A 259 -1.51 1.86 6.53
C ILE A 259 -2.73 1.85 7.47
N LYS A 260 -2.57 1.34 8.69
CA LYS A 260 -3.63 1.31 9.71
C LYS A 260 -3.82 2.65 10.41
N HIS A 261 -2.78 3.47 10.49
CA HIS A 261 -2.78 4.74 11.22
C HIS A 261 -2.98 5.91 10.25
N ARG A 262 -4.18 6.49 10.23
CA ARG A 262 -4.55 7.56 9.30
C ARG A 262 -4.76 8.87 10.04
N GLY A 263 -4.38 9.97 9.40
CA GLY A 263 -4.69 11.31 9.88
C GLY A 263 -4.84 12.30 8.74
N LYS A 264 -4.90 13.58 9.11
CA LYS A 264 -4.98 14.70 8.18
C LYS A 264 -3.66 15.47 8.17
N GLY A 265 -3.12 15.69 6.99
CA GLY A 265 -1.99 16.60 6.78
C GLY A 265 -2.44 18.06 6.82
N LYS A 266 -1.48 18.98 6.69
CA LYS A 266 -1.66 20.43 6.73
C LYS A 266 -2.72 20.92 5.75
N ASN A 267 -2.80 20.31 4.57
CA ASN A 267 -3.75 20.67 3.52
C ASN A 267 -5.06 19.84 3.57
N GLY A 268 -5.34 19.14 4.67
CA GLY A 268 -6.54 18.28 4.81
C GLY A 268 -6.48 16.95 4.06
N ASN A 269 -5.37 16.67 3.37
CA ASN A 269 -5.10 15.40 2.70
C ASN A 269 -4.97 14.26 3.71
N ASN A 270 -5.35 13.06 3.31
CA ASN A 270 -5.14 11.88 4.15
C ASN A 270 -3.66 11.49 4.14
N ILE A 271 -3.09 11.32 5.32
CA ILE A 271 -1.69 10.92 5.52
C ILE A 271 -1.62 9.68 6.40
N VAL A 272 -0.50 8.97 6.31
CA VAL A 272 -0.15 7.87 7.22
C VAL A 272 0.81 8.28 8.32
N ALA A 273 1.61 9.31 8.06
CA ALA A 273 2.59 9.77 9.03
C ALA A 273 2.99 11.24 8.84
N THR A 274 3.49 11.84 9.91
CA THR A 274 4.38 12.99 9.86
C THR A 274 5.81 12.52 10.12
N LEU A 275 6.73 12.89 9.24
CA LEU A 275 8.15 12.52 9.28
C LEU A 275 8.99 13.71 9.74
N GLN A 276 9.68 13.58 10.86
CA GLN A 276 10.70 14.53 11.28
C GLN A 276 12.08 14.06 10.83
N VAL A 277 12.79 14.89 10.07
CA VAL A 277 14.16 14.64 9.63
C VAL A 277 15.13 15.44 10.49
N THR A 278 16.17 14.78 10.99
CA THR A 278 17.24 15.34 11.84
C THR A 278 18.59 14.80 11.38
N LYS A 279 19.61 15.66 11.31
CA LYS A 279 20.96 15.27 10.90
C LYS A 279 21.87 14.90 12.08
#